data_AF-A0A7Z1S8V6-F1
#
_entry.id   AF-A0A7Z1S8V6-F1
#
_cell.length_a   1.000
_cell.length_b   1.000
_cell.length_c   1.000
_cell.angle_alpha   90.00
_cell.angle_beta   90.00
_cell.angle_gamma   90.00
#
_symmetry.space_group_name_H-M   'P 1'
#
loop_
_entity.id
_entity.type
_entity.pdbx_description
1 polymer ?
#
loop_
_entity_poly.entity_id
_entity_poly.type
_entity_poly.pdbx_seq_one_letter_code
_entity_poly.pdbx_strand_id
1 'polypeptide(L)'
;GNRITLLRDADGDGRAELRSTLITGLNAPYGLALVEGQLYVATQDALLRFPYREGETRITTPGVEVTSLPSRINHHWTKSLAAGPDGSQLDVGIGSNSNVGERGMAVEEDRAVIWEVDRQSGMHRTYASGIRNPTALAVEPQTRRLWAVVNERDELGPQLVPDYMTSVRPGAFYGWPYSYWGQNVDPRVRPQQPEMVRRAIRPDYALGSHVAALGISFATGGGLG
;
A
#
# COMPACT_ATOMS: atom_id res chain seq x y z
N GLY A 1 14.78 7.29 -0.61
CA GLY A 1 14.82 8.77 -0.65
C GLY A 1 14.51 9.32 0.72
N ASN A 2 14.63 10.64 0.96
CA ASN A 2 14.39 11.22 2.29
C ASN A 2 13.51 12.49 2.25
N ARG A 3 12.72 12.66 1.20
CA ARG A 3 11.96 13.90 0.96
C ARG A 3 10.65 13.65 0.22
N ILE A 4 9.71 14.59 0.39
CA ILE A 4 8.55 14.76 -0.49
C ILE A 4 8.84 15.92 -1.45
N THR A 5 8.60 15.71 -2.74
CA THR A 5 8.71 16.73 -3.77
C THR A 5 7.32 17.28 -4.09
N LEU A 6 7.18 18.60 -4.05
CA LEU A 6 6.00 19.29 -4.55
C LEU A 6 6.18 19.48 -6.06
N LEU A 7 5.15 19.08 -6.80
CA LEU A 7 4.97 19.38 -8.22
C LEU A 7 3.72 20.24 -8.34
N ARG A 8 3.79 21.34 -9.09
CA ARG A 8 2.59 22.09 -9.53
C ARG A 8 2.64 22.25 -11.03
N ASP A 9 1.55 21.80 -11.64
CA ASP A 9 1.18 22.03 -13.02
C ASP A 9 0.15 23.18 -13.01
N ALA A 10 0.57 24.34 -13.47
CA ALA A 10 -0.21 25.58 -13.40
C ALA A 10 -1.14 25.75 -14.61
N ASP A 11 -0.89 25.05 -15.72
CA ASP A 11 -1.65 25.15 -16.96
C ASP A 11 -2.43 23.88 -17.35
N GLY A 12 -2.21 22.79 -16.61
CA GLY A 12 -2.92 21.52 -16.74
C GLY A 12 -2.43 20.65 -17.90
N ASP A 13 -1.22 20.88 -18.42
CA ASP A 13 -0.66 20.11 -19.55
C ASP A 13 -0.05 18.76 -19.17
N GLY A 14 -0.01 18.43 -17.87
CA GLY A 14 0.59 17.23 -17.31
C GLY A 14 2.08 17.35 -17.01
N ARG A 15 2.68 18.53 -17.18
CA ARG A 15 4.07 18.85 -16.80
C ARG A 15 4.04 19.87 -15.67
N ALA A 16 5.01 19.77 -14.78
CA ALA A 16 5.09 20.65 -13.63
C ALA A 16 6.02 21.83 -13.90
N GLU A 17 5.52 23.06 -13.82
CA GLU A 17 6.32 24.29 -13.91
C GLU A 17 7.09 24.52 -12.62
N LEU A 18 6.49 24.13 -11.48
CA LEU A 18 7.13 24.21 -10.18
C LEU A 18 7.52 22.83 -9.70
N ARG A 19 8.82 22.67 -9.40
CA ARG A 19 9.36 21.52 -8.67
C ARG A 19 10.18 22.00 -7.49
N SER A 20 9.69 21.78 -6.28
CA SER A 20 10.38 22.13 -5.04
C SER A 20 10.34 20.98 -4.04
N THR A 21 11.16 21.08 -2.98
CA THR A 21 11.09 20.12 -1.88
C THR A 21 10.08 20.61 -0.85
N LEU A 22 9.05 19.80 -0.58
CA LEU A 22 8.01 20.11 0.41
C LEU A 22 8.46 19.76 1.83
N ILE A 23 8.91 18.52 2.04
CA ILE A 23 9.39 18.00 3.33
C ILE A 23 10.73 17.30 3.10
N THR A 24 11.68 17.44 4.02
CA THR A 24 12.97 16.72 4.04
C THR A 24 13.14 15.92 5.33
N GLY A 25 14.15 15.04 5.37
CA GLY A 25 14.53 14.31 6.59
C GLY A 25 13.62 13.14 6.92
N LEU A 26 12.87 12.63 5.94
CA LEU A 26 11.97 11.48 6.09
C LEU A 26 12.72 10.17 5.87
N ASN A 27 12.19 9.08 6.45
CA ASN A 27 12.75 7.75 6.27
C ASN A 27 12.07 7.01 5.09
N ALA A 28 12.60 7.15 3.88
CA ALA A 28 12.07 6.48 2.69
C ALA A 28 10.53 6.63 2.54
N PRO A 29 10.02 7.87 2.45
CA PRO A 29 8.59 8.11 2.33
C PRO A 29 8.04 7.54 1.01
N TYR A 30 6.82 7.02 1.04
CA TYR A 30 6.18 6.41 -0.11
C TYR A 30 4.70 6.84 -0.26
N GLY A 31 3.82 6.34 0.61
CA GLY A 31 2.38 6.64 0.55
C GLY A 31 2.05 8.02 1.09
N LEU A 32 1.10 8.71 0.46
CA LEU A 32 0.63 10.04 0.85
C LEU A 32 -0.90 10.08 0.88
N ALA A 33 -1.45 10.81 1.84
CA ALA A 33 -2.87 11.15 1.88
C ALA A 33 -3.06 12.54 2.48
N LEU A 34 -3.98 13.34 1.94
CA LEU A 34 -4.35 14.65 2.48
C LEU A 34 -5.78 14.59 3.02
N VAL A 35 -5.94 14.84 4.31
CA VAL A 35 -7.26 14.82 4.97
C VAL A 35 -7.37 16.01 5.90
N GLU A 36 -8.38 16.87 5.70
CA GLU A 36 -8.71 17.99 6.60
C GLU A 36 -7.50 18.88 6.97
N GLY A 37 -6.68 19.27 5.99
CA GLY A 37 -5.49 20.11 6.23
C GLY A 37 -4.35 19.40 6.95
N GLN A 38 -4.35 18.06 6.97
CA GLN A 38 -3.26 17.24 7.47
C GLN A 38 -2.72 16.36 6.33
N LEU A 39 -1.44 16.51 6.02
CA LEU A 39 -0.70 15.64 5.11
C LEU A 39 -0.15 14.44 5.89
N TYR A 40 -0.61 13.26 5.54
CA TYR A 40 -0.14 11.99 6.06
C TYR A 40 0.92 11.42 5.13
N VAL A 41 2.00 10.91 5.72
CA VAL A 41 3.13 10.35 5.01
C VAL A 41 3.47 9.00 5.64
N ALA A 42 3.33 7.94 4.86
CA ALA A 42 3.83 6.62 5.25
C ALA A 42 5.32 6.53 4.90
N THR A 43 6.16 6.51 5.94
CA THR A 43 7.60 6.22 5.87
C THR A 43 7.82 4.71 5.99
N GLN A 44 9.04 4.23 5.84
CA GLN A 44 9.28 2.78 5.94
C GLN A 44 8.91 2.21 7.31
N ASP A 45 8.94 3.05 8.35
CA ASP A 45 8.90 2.73 9.78
C ASP A 45 7.79 3.41 10.58
N ALA A 46 7.08 4.38 10.00
CA ALA A 46 6.02 5.11 10.68
C ALA A 46 4.98 5.69 9.72
N LEU A 47 3.78 5.92 10.24
CA LEU A 47 2.81 6.83 9.64
C LEU A 47 2.94 8.18 10.35
N LEU A 48 3.34 9.20 9.63
CA LEU A 48 3.52 10.56 10.14
C LEU A 48 2.39 11.45 9.66
N ARG A 49 2.05 12.49 10.44
CA ARG A 49 1.17 13.58 10.03
C ARG A 49 1.84 14.94 10.17
N PHE A 50 1.53 15.82 9.22
CA PHE A 50 2.01 17.19 9.16
C PHE A 50 0.83 18.13 8.91
N PRO A 51 0.77 19.30 9.59
CA PRO A 51 -0.17 20.32 9.17
C PRO A 51 0.17 20.76 7.74
N TYR A 52 -0.86 20.96 6.92
CA TYR A 52 -0.72 21.46 5.56
C TYR A 52 -1.79 22.50 5.28
N ARG A 53 -1.36 23.65 4.75
CA ARG A 53 -2.27 24.65 4.20
C ARG A 53 -2.13 24.68 2.69
N GLU A 54 -3.26 24.80 2.00
CA GLU A 54 -3.25 24.95 0.55
C GLU A 54 -2.38 26.14 0.14
N GLY A 55 -1.59 25.96 -0.91
CA GLY A 55 -0.63 26.96 -1.36
C GLY A 55 0.73 26.91 -0.66
N GLU A 56 0.88 26.18 0.45
CA GLU A 56 2.17 25.97 1.10
C GLU A 56 3.15 25.23 0.17
N THR A 57 4.39 25.71 0.13
CA THR A 57 5.45 25.18 -0.76
C THR A 57 6.57 24.49 0.00
N ARG A 58 6.54 24.54 1.33
CA ARG A 58 7.49 23.90 2.24
C ARG A 58 6.84 23.72 3.61
N ILE A 59 7.04 22.55 4.21
CA ILE A 59 6.64 22.23 5.58
C ILE A 59 7.92 22.03 6.40
N THR A 60 8.09 22.83 7.45
CA THR A 60 9.23 22.72 8.39
C THR A 60 8.82 22.26 9.78
N THR A 61 7.52 22.18 10.06
CA THR A 61 6.99 21.61 11.29
C THR A 61 7.41 20.13 11.39
N PRO A 62 7.96 19.69 12.54
CA PRO A 62 8.26 18.28 12.75
C PRO A 62 7.01 17.40 12.57
N GLY A 63 7.19 16.24 11.97
CA GLY A 63 6.10 15.27 11.82
C GLY A 63 5.68 14.72 13.17
N VAL A 64 4.38 14.57 13.38
CA VAL A 64 3.84 13.85 14.53
C VAL A 64 3.61 12.41 14.12
N GLU A 65 4.20 11.46 14.84
CA GLU A 65 3.92 10.05 14.62
C GLU A 65 2.47 9.72 15.00
N VAL A 66 1.76 9.12 14.06
CA VAL A 66 0.41 8.57 14.26
C VAL A 66 0.53 7.15 14.79
N THR A 67 1.33 6.32 14.11
CA THR A 67 1.58 4.93 14.53
C THR A 67 2.89 4.43 13.95
N SER A 68 3.57 3.53 14.65
CA SER A 68 4.77 2.86 14.14
C SER A 68 4.38 1.79 13.12
N LEU A 69 5.19 1.60 12.08
CA LEU A 69 4.99 0.60 11.04
C LEU A 69 6.07 -0.50 11.06
N PRO A 70 5.72 -1.74 10.68
CA PRO A 70 6.68 -2.84 10.65
C PRO A 70 7.86 -2.57 9.71
N SER A 71 9.07 -2.53 10.28
CA SER A 71 10.30 -2.13 9.56
C SER A 71 11.58 -2.83 10.00
N ARG A 72 11.52 -3.73 11.01
CA ARG A 72 12.72 -4.37 11.60
C ARG A 72 13.56 -5.14 10.56
N ILE A 73 12.91 -6.05 9.85
CA ILE A 73 13.41 -6.60 8.57
C ILE A 73 12.64 -5.83 7.52
N ASN A 74 13.32 -5.29 6.51
CA ASN A 74 12.69 -4.36 5.58
C ASN A 74 12.93 -4.69 4.11
N HIS A 75 12.43 -5.86 3.68
CA HIS A 75 12.56 -6.30 2.29
C HIS A 75 11.65 -5.49 1.36
N HIS A 76 10.32 -5.61 1.53
CA HIS A 76 9.36 -4.67 0.96
C HIS A 76 9.20 -3.47 1.89
N TRP A 77 10.03 -2.46 1.65
CA TRP A 77 10.13 -1.28 2.50
C TRP A 77 9.03 -0.24 2.26
N THR A 78 8.47 -0.19 1.05
CA THR A 78 7.39 0.73 0.68
C THR A 78 6.15 0.50 1.53
N LYS A 79 5.47 1.60 1.87
CA LYS A 79 4.21 1.60 2.62
C LYS A 79 3.21 2.44 1.82
N SER A 80 2.29 1.79 1.12
CA SER A 80 1.24 2.49 0.37
C SER A 80 0.21 3.05 1.33
N LEU A 81 -0.51 4.09 0.92
CA LEU A 81 -1.43 4.82 1.78
C LEU A 81 -2.64 5.29 0.98
N ALA A 82 -3.84 5.08 1.52
CA ALA A 82 -5.06 5.73 1.06
C ALA A 82 -5.84 6.27 2.25
N ALA A 83 -6.50 7.41 2.08
CA ALA A 83 -7.51 7.84 3.04
C ALA A 83 -8.79 7.05 2.82
N GLY A 84 -9.37 6.55 3.91
CA GLY A 84 -10.70 5.97 3.90
C GLY A 84 -11.73 6.97 3.41
N PRO A 85 -12.95 6.52 3.06
CA PRO A 85 -13.89 7.34 2.32
C PRO A 85 -14.27 8.65 3.06
N ASP A 86 -14.38 8.63 4.38
CA ASP A 86 -14.66 9.79 5.24
C ASP A 86 -13.40 10.42 5.86
N GLY A 87 -12.22 9.90 5.55
CA GLY A 87 -10.93 10.36 6.09
C GLY A 87 -10.72 10.07 7.58
N SER A 88 -11.61 9.34 8.25
CA SER A 88 -11.43 8.96 9.66
C SER A 88 -10.36 7.87 9.83
N GLN A 89 -10.30 6.95 8.86
CA GLN A 89 -9.33 5.87 8.79
C GLN A 89 -8.32 6.10 7.65
N LEU A 90 -7.14 5.54 7.81
CA LEU A 90 -6.06 5.52 6.82
C LEU A 90 -5.66 4.06 6.55
N ASP A 91 -5.77 3.63 5.30
CA ASP A 91 -5.39 2.29 4.88
C ASP A 91 -3.91 2.27 4.51
N VAL A 92 -3.11 1.42 5.17
CA VAL A 92 -1.67 1.29 4.96
C VAL A 92 -1.34 -0.09 4.40
N GLY A 93 -0.80 -0.15 3.20
CA GLY A 93 -0.33 -1.41 2.61
C GLY A 93 1.08 -1.75 3.07
N ILE A 94 1.27 -2.95 3.61
CA ILE A 94 2.54 -3.42 4.18
C ILE A 94 2.95 -4.72 3.48
N GLY A 95 4.02 -4.66 2.69
CA GLY A 95 4.53 -5.83 1.96
C GLY A 95 5.24 -6.85 2.84
N SER A 96 5.42 -8.06 2.30
CA SER A 96 6.13 -9.19 2.92
C SER A 96 7.63 -8.91 3.14
N ASN A 97 8.25 -9.71 4.00
CA ASN A 97 9.69 -9.74 4.21
C ASN A 97 10.43 -10.80 3.37
N SER A 98 9.70 -11.54 2.55
CA SER A 98 10.20 -12.68 1.77
C SER A 98 9.40 -12.87 0.49
N ASN A 99 9.88 -13.77 -0.38
CA ASN A 99 9.18 -14.08 -1.61
C ASN A 99 7.89 -14.88 -1.33
N VAL A 100 8.03 -15.98 -0.59
CA VAL A 100 6.99 -16.99 -0.29
C VAL A 100 7.06 -17.51 1.16
N GLY A 101 7.54 -16.69 2.10
CA GLY A 101 7.66 -17.09 3.51
C GLY A 101 8.91 -17.92 3.81
N GLU A 102 9.88 -18.00 2.89
CA GLU A 102 11.08 -18.83 3.02
C GLU A 102 12.02 -18.41 4.16
N ARG A 103 11.81 -17.23 4.74
CA ARG A 103 12.52 -16.72 5.94
C ARG A 103 11.82 -17.09 7.25
N GLY A 104 10.74 -17.87 7.17
CA GLY A 104 9.89 -18.27 8.30
C GLY A 104 8.81 -17.23 8.61
N MET A 105 7.63 -17.70 9.02
CA MET A 105 6.48 -16.82 9.25
C MET A 105 6.64 -15.85 10.42
N ALA A 106 7.60 -16.09 11.33
CA ALA A 106 7.88 -15.18 12.45
C ALA A 106 8.37 -13.80 11.96
N VAL A 107 9.07 -13.73 10.83
CA VAL A 107 9.50 -12.43 10.26
C VAL A 107 8.41 -11.74 9.43
N GLU A 108 7.28 -12.42 9.25
CA GLU A 108 6.13 -11.96 8.47
C GLU A 108 4.97 -11.49 9.38
N GLU A 109 5.21 -11.40 10.69
CA GLU A 109 4.27 -10.76 11.62
C GLU A 109 3.99 -9.32 11.16
N ASP A 110 2.70 -9.01 11.03
CA ASP A 110 2.19 -7.75 10.46
C ASP A 110 2.74 -7.39 9.07
N ARG A 111 3.09 -8.41 8.28
CA ARG A 111 3.51 -8.25 6.88
C ARG A 111 2.54 -8.95 5.93
N ALA A 112 2.60 -8.53 4.65
CA ALA A 112 1.68 -8.97 3.60
C ALA A 112 0.21 -8.71 3.96
N VAL A 113 -0.03 -7.52 4.50
CA VAL A 113 -1.33 -7.06 5.03
C VAL A 113 -1.63 -5.66 4.53
N ILE A 114 -2.91 -5.30 4.65
CA ILE A 114 -3.35 -3.91 4.70
C ILE A 114 -3.85 -3.65 6.11
N TRP A 115 -3.33 -2.61 6.76
CA TRP A 115 -3.84 -2.10 8.02
C TRP A 115 -4.87 -0.99 7.76
N GLU A 116 -5.91 -0.93 8.59
CA GLU A 116 -6.79 0.24 8.72
C GLU A 116 -6.40 0.94 10.03
N VAL A 117 -5.97 2.20 9.94
CA VAL A 117 -5.44 2.99 11.05
C VAL A 117 -6.36 4.15 11.36
N ASP A 118 -6.79 4.28 12.61
CA ASP A 118 -7.53 5.44 13.09
C ASP A 118 -6.62 6.67 13.11
N ARG A 119 -6.99 7.69 12.34
CA ARG A 119 -6.14 8.85 12.06
C ARG A 119 -5.83 9.71 13.28
N GLN A 120 -6.69 9.66 14.30
CA GLN A 120 -6.57 10.47 15.51
C GLN A 120 -5.74 9.76 16.57
N SER A 121 -6.11 8.52 16.88
CA SER A 121 -5.53 7.72 17.96
C SER A 121 -4.32 6.88 17.55
N GLY A 122 -4.17 6.57 16.25
CA GLY A 122 -3.14 5.67 15.76
C GLY A 122 -3.42 4.18 16.03
N MET A 123 -4.57 3.85 16.62
CA MET A 123 -5.01 2.47 16.77
C MET A 123 -5.22 1.86 15.38
N HIS A 124 -4.82 0.61 15.21
CA HIS A 124 -4.92 -0.06 13.93
C HIS A 124 -5.39 -1.50 14.07
N ARG A 125 -5.89 -2.04 12.97
CA ARG A 125 -6.22 -3.46 12.82
C ARG A 125 -5.85 -3.94 11.43
N THR A 126 -5.65 -5.24 11.28
CA THR A 126 -5.55 -5.86 9.95
C THR A 126 -6.90 -5.76 9.23
N TYR A 127 -6.94 -5.00 8.13
CA TYR A 127 -8.09 -4.90 7.24
C TYR A 127 -8.19 -6.12 6.33
N ALA A 128 -7.07 -6.52 5.72
CA ALA A 128 -6.96 -7.72 4.88
C ALA A 128 -5.55 -8.30 4.96
N SER A 129 -5.41 -9.59 4.62
CA SER A 129 -4.16 -10.34 4.77
C SER A 129 -3.85 -11.23 3.56
N GLY A 130 -2.63 -11.77 3.51
CA GLY A 130 -2.20 -12.63 2.41
C GLY A 130 -2.03 -11.87 1.10
N ILE A 131 -1.68 -10.59 1.18
CA ILE A 131 -1.45 -9.69 0.06
C ILE A 131 0.05 -9.41 0.02
N ARG A 132 0.81 -10.08 -0.87
CA ARG A 132 2.29 -10.10 -0.81
C ARG A 132 2.92 -8.70 -0.70
N ASN A 133 2.59 -7.81 -1.63
CA ASN A 133 3.13 -6.45 -1.64
C ASN A 133 2.10 -5.48 -2.21
N PRO A 134 1.16 -4.95 -1.40
CA PRO A 134 0.18 -3.95 -1.83
C PRO A 134 0.88 -2.61 -2.09
N THR A 135 1.32 -2.39 -3.32
CA THR A 135 2.19 -1.28 -3.70
C THR A 135 1.44 0.02 -3.89
N ALA A 136 0.15 0.01 -4.22
CA ALA A 136 -0.67 1.20 -4.19
C ALA A 136 -2.11 0.87 -3.79
N LEU A 137 -2.75 1.86 -3.16
CA LEU A 137 -4.11 1.81 -2.65
C LEU A 137 -4.89 3.01 -3.18
N ALA A 138 -6.16 2.81 -3.47
CA ALA A 138 -7.09 3.90 -3.79
C ALA A 138 -8.51 3.53 -3.37
N VAL A 139 -9.26 4.50 -2.87
CA VAL A 139 -10.71 4.33 -2.63
C VAL A 139 -11.45 4.70 -3.90
N GLU A 140 -12.24 3.76 -4.41
CA GLU A 140 -13.06 4.00 -5.60
C GLU A 140 -14.22 4.97 -5.24
N PRO A 141 -14.44 6.04 -6.02
CA PRO A 141 -15.26 7.16 -5.57
C PRO A 141 -16.76 6.86 -5.45
N GLN A 142 -17.30 5.95 -6.26
CA GLN A 142 -18.75 5.68 -6.32
C GLN A 142 -19.19 4.62 -5.32
N THR A 143 -18.51 3.48 -5.31
CA THR A 143 -18.73 2.33 -4.43
C THR A 143 -18.04 2.46 -3.07
N ARG A 144 -17.09 3.40 -2.95
CA ARG A 144 -16.34 3.69 -1.70
C ARG A 144 -15.53 2.49 -1.21
N ARG A 145 -15.21 1.56 -2.10
CA ARG A 145 -14.40 0.36 -1.79
C ARG A 145 -12.92 0.69 -1.91
N LEU A 146 -12.12 0.12 -1.02
CA LEU A 146 -10.67 0.12 -1.14
C LEU A 146 -10.24 -0.81 -2.28
N TRP A 147 -9.32 -0.34 -3.11
CA TRP A 147 -8.66 -1.12 -4.15
C TRP A 147 -7.16 -1.14 -3.92
N ALA A 148 -6.53 -2.24 -4.33
CA ALA A 148 -5.09 -2.41 -4.28
C ALA A 148 -4.56 -2.92 -5.61
N VAL A 149 -3.36 -2.46 -5.99
CA VAL A 149 -2.48 -3.18 -6.91
C VAL A 149 -1.37 -3.86 -6.12
N VAL A 150 -1.01 -5.06 -6.54
CA VAL A 150 -0.17 -5.97 -5.74
C VAL A 150 0.89 -6.61 -6.62
N ASN A 151 2.15 -6.56 -6.17
CA ASN A 151 3.23 -7.32 -6.80
C ASN A 151 3.28 -8.72 -6.19
N GLU A 152 3.12 -9.74 -7.04
CA GLU A 152 3.09 -11.14 -6.65
C GLU A 152 4.48 -11.78 -6.58
N ARG A 153 4.53 -13.04 -6.16
CA ARG A 153 5.76 -13.80 -5.92
C ARG A 153 6.55 -14.06 -7.20
N ASP A 154 7.85 -14.11 -7.01
CA ASP A 154 8.85 -14.39 -8.03
C ASP A 154 9.07 -15.90 -8.19
N GLU A 155 9.87 -16.27 -9.20
CA GLU A 155 10.45 -17.62 -9.38
C GLU A 155 9.45 -18.75 -9.68
N LEU A 156 8.30 -18.43 -10.30
CA LEU A 156 7.39 -19.41 -10.94
C LEU A 156 7.44 -19.36 -12.47
N GLY A 157 8.48 -18.72 -13.01
CA GLY A 157 8.68 -18.53 -14.44
C GLY A 157 8.20 -17.16 -14.94
N PRO A 158 8.34 -16.89 -16.24
CA PRO A 158 8.04 -15.57 -16.81
C PRO A 158 6.54 -15.28 -16.96
N GLN A 159 5.70 -16.32 -16.92
CA GLN A 159 4.25 -16.22 -17.19
C GLN A 159 3.40 -16.57 -15.97
N LEU A 160 4.02 -16.77 -14.81
CA LEU A 160 3.34 -17.03 -13.54
C LEU A 160 4.16 -16.40 -12.39
N VAL A 161 3.56 -15.73 -11.41
CA VAL A 161 2.12 -15.46 -11.23
C VAL A 161 1.75 -14.04 -11.65
N PRO A 162 0.47 -13.78 -12.00
CA PRO A 162 0.08 -12.43 -12.34
C PRO A 162 0.16 -11.54 -11.10
N ASP A 163 0.76 -10.37 -11.26
CA ASP A 163 0.38 -9.22 -10.44
C ASP A 163 -1.11 -8.96 -10.64
N TYR A 164 -1.73 -8.33 -9.65
CA TYR A 164 -3.16 -8.16 -9.69
C TYR A 164 -3.65 -6.83 -9.16
N MET A 165 -4.86 -6.51 -9.58
CA MET A 165 -5.67 -5.42 -9.05
C MET A 165 -6.96 -6.01 -8.47
N THR A 166 -7.35 -5.59 -7.28
CA THR A 166 -8.55 -6.13 -6.63
C THR A 166 -9.20 -5.10 -5.72
N SER A 167 -10.52 -5.19 -5.61
CA SER A 167 -11.23 -4.64 -4.47
C SER A 167 -10.84 -5.41 -3.22
N VAL A 168 -10.45 -4.70 -2.18
CA VAL A 168 -10.01 -5.25 -0.90
C VAL A 168 -11.23 -5.47 -0.02
N ARG A 169 -11.39 -6.69 0.50
CA ARG A 169 -12.54 -7.06 1.34
C ARG A 169 -12.11 -7.17 2.81
N PRO A 170 -12.84 -6.55 3.76
CA PRO A 170 -12.53 -6.67 5.18
C PRO A 170 -12.43 -8.13 5.63
N GLY A 171 -11.37 -8.48 6.34
CA GLY A 171 -11.10 -9.82 6.87
C GLY A 171 -10.70 -10.86 5.82
N ALA A 172 -10.59 -10.50 4.54
CA ALA A 172 -10.23 -11.45 3.50
C ALA A 172 -8.75 -11.86 3.54
N PHE A 173 -8.51 -13.06 3.00
CA PHE A 173 -7.18 -13.62 2.80
C PHE A 173 -6.95 -13.86 1.31
N TYR A 174 -5.93 -13.23 0.72
CA TYR A 174 -5.65 -13.29 -0.73
C TYR A 174 -4.62 -14.36 -1.12
N GLY A 175 -4.28 -15.25 -0.19
CA GLY A 175 -3.59 -16.50 -0.47
C GLY A 175 -2.12 -16.54 -0.08
N TRP A 176 -1.40 -15.41 -0.10
CA TRP A 176 0.03 -15.40 0.24
C TRP A 176 0.28 -15.81 1.71
N PRO A 177 1.29 -16.65 2.01
CA PRO A 177 2.24 -17.24 1.07
C PRO A 177 1.74 -18.56 0.45
N TYR A 178 0.77 -19.22 1.06
CA TYR A 178 0.42 -20.63 0.79
C TYR A 178 -0.16 -20.90 -0.60
N SER A 179 -0.81 -19.91 -1.19
CA SER A 179 -1.46 -20.02 -2.48
C SER A 179 -1.37 -18.73 -3.27
N TYR A 180 -1.57 -18.83 -4.57
CA TYR A 180 -1.59 -17.70 -5.48
C TYR A 180 -2.85 -17.72 -6.34
N TRP A 181 -3.30 -16.53 -6.74
CA TRP A 181 -4.45 -16.38 -7.64
C TRP A 181 -5.70 -17.18 -7.19
N GLY A 182 -6.04 -17.09 -5.90
CA GLY A 182 -7.04 -17.93 -5.25
C GLY A 182 -6.41 -19.16 -4.63
N GLN A 183 -7.00 -20.34 -4.85
CA GLN A 183 -6.65 -21.57 -4.14
C GLN A 183 -5.54 -22.40 -4.81
N ASN A 184 -4.76 -21.82 -5.74
CA ASN A 184 -3.66 -22.55 -6.37
C ASN A 184 -2.51 -22.68 -5.37
N VAL A 185 -2.28 -23.90 -4.88
CA VAL A 185 -1.22 -24.19 -3.89
C VAL A 185 0.14 -23.79 -4.46
N ASP A 186 0.95 -23.08 -3.68
CA ASP A 186 2.36 -22.89 -3.99
C ASP A 186 3.17 -24.09 -3.44
N PRO A 187 3.67 -24.99 -4.31
CA PRO A 187 4.35 -26.20 -3.86
C PRO A 187 5.72 -25.95 -3.24
N ARG A 188 6.22 -24.70 -3.25
CA ARG A 188 7.51 -24.32 -2.64
C ARG A 188 7.39 -24.01 -1.15
N VAL A 189 6.21 -23.61 -0.68
CA VAL A 189 5.98 -23.18 0.70
C VAL A 189 6.01 -24.36 1.67
N ARG A 190 6.74 -24.23 2.79
CA ARG A 190 6.82 -25.24 3.84
C ARG A 190 6.73 -24.58 5.24
N PRO A 191 5.94 -25.14 6.18
CA PRO A 191 4.97 -26.20 5.97
C PRO A 191 3.79 -25.73 5.10
N GLN A 192 3.11 -26.67 4.45
CA GLN A 192 1.85 -26.39 3.74
C GLN A 192 0.73 -26.10 4.76
N GLN A 193 -0.23 -25.26 4.37
CA GLN A 193 -1.40 -24.90 5.20
C GLN A 193 -2.70 -25.05 4.38
N PRO A 194 -3.23 -26.28 4.21
CA PRO A 194 -4.39 -26.54 3.36
C PRO A 194 -5.64 -25.74 3.73
N GLU A 195 -5.87 -25.47 5.03
CA GLU A 195 -6.99 -24.64 5.47
C GLU A 195 -6.86 -23.18 5.01
N MET A 196 -5.64 -22.64 5.03
CA MET A 196 -5.38 -21.28 4.56
C MET A 196 -5.57 -21.18 3.05
N VAL A 197 -5.13 -22.21 2.30
CA VAL A 197 -5.39 -22.30 0.86
C VAL A 197 -6.90 -22.33 0.58
N ARG A 198 -7.68 -23.12 1.33
CA ARG A 198 -9.15 -23.14 1.18
C ARG A 198 -9.79 -21.78 1.44
N ARG A 199 -9.26 -21.00 2.38
CA ARG A 199 -9.76 -19.66 2.72
C ARG A 199 -9.39 -18.60 1.68
N ALA A 200 -8.39 -18.86 0.83
CA ALA A 200 -7.88 -17.88 -0.11
C ALA A 200 -8.96 -17.47 -1.13
N ILE A 201 -9.16 -16.17 -1.28
CA ILE A 201 -10.02 -15.63 -2.34
C ILE A 201 -9.19 -15.23 -3.55
N ARG A 202 -9.77 -15.42 -4.74
CA ARG A 202 -9.15 -14.99 -5.98
C ARG A 202 -9.28 -13.47 -6.14
N PRO A 203 -8.22 -12.73 -6.50
CA PRO A 203 -8.30 -11.31 -6.83
C PRO A 203 -9.15 -11.05 -8.08
N ASP A 204 -9.65 -9.81 -8.22
CA ASP A 204 -10.63 -9.47 -9.27
C ASP A 204 -10.01 -9.41 -10.69
N TYR A 205 -8.82 -8.83 -10.87
CA TYR A 205 -8.17 -8.65 -12.18
C TYR A 205 -6.69 -9.04 -12.17
N ALA A 206 -6.26 -9.77 -13.21
CA ALA A 206 -4.85 -10.05 -13.46
C ALA A 206 -4.28 -8.93 -14.34
N LEU A 207 -3.11 -8.39 -13.96
CA LEU A 207 -2.41 -7.34 -14.71
C LEU A 207 -1.30 -7.88 -15.62
N GLY A 208 -1.03 -9.18 -15.55
CA GLY A 208 0.13 -9.83 -16.16
C GLY A 208 1.20 -10.17 -15.14
N SER A 209 2.09 -11.12 -15.46
CA SER A 209 3.18 -11.51 -14.55
C SER A 209 4.29 -10.46 -14.58
N HIS A 210 4.79 -10.07 -13.41
CA HIS A 210 5.97 -9.21 -13.25
C HIS A 210 5.85 -7.81 -13.88
N VAL A 211 4.62 -7.28 -14.01
CA VAL A 211 4.40 -5.91 -14.52
C VAL A 211 4.79 -4.84 -13.50
N ALA A 212 4.92 -5.22 -12.22
CA ALA A 212 5.36 -4.39 -11.12
C ALA A 212 4.57 -3.09 -11.02
N ALA A 213 3.23 -3.17 -11.04
CA ALA A 213 2.38 -1.99 -10.90
C ALA A 213 2.66 -1.28 -9.56
N LEU A 214 2.84 0.04 -9.59
CA LEU A 214 3.16 0.88 -8.42
C LEU A 214 2.14 2.01 -8.18
N GLY A 215 1.05 2.04 -8.94
CA GLY A 215 0.07 3.12 -8.89
C GLY A 215 -1.30 2.65 -9.37
N ILE A 216 -2.33 3.25 -8.80
CA ILE A 216 -3.73 3.12 -9.21
C ILE A 216 -4.43 4.45 -8.93
N SER A 217 -5.21 4.94 -9.88
CA SER A 217 -6.08 6.10 -9.73
C SER A 217 -7.39 5.84 -10.47
N PHE A 218 -8.46 6.48 -10.02
CA PHE A 218 -9.77 6.40 -10.65
C PHE A 218 -10.04 7.71 -11.40
N ALA A 219 -10.36 7.57 -12.70
CA ALA A 219 -10.84 8.69 -13.48
C ALA A 219 -12.16 9.21 -12.91
N THR A 220 -12.22 10.51 -12.60
CA THR A 220 -13.44 11.20 -12.18
C THR A 220 -13.74 12.36 -13.13
N GLY A 221 -15.02 12.64 -13.38
CA GLY A 221 -15.42 13.81 -14.18
C GLY A 221 -14.94 13.83 -15.65
N GLY A 222 -14.52 12.69 -16.22
CA GLY A 222 -14.08 12.60 -17.61
C GLY A 222 -12.59 12.89 -17.84
N GLY A 223 -11.82 13.22 -16.80
CA GLY A 223 -10.36 13.32 -16.85
C GLY A 223 -9.67 12.00 -16.49
N LEU A 224 -8.39 11.89 -16.84
CA LEU A 224 -7.49 10.92 -16.21
C LEU A 224 -7.19 11.48 -14.81
N GLY A 225 -7.56 10.73 -13.77
CA GLY A 225 -7.48 11.19 -12.38
C GLY A 225 -6.06 11.38 -11.85
#